data_AF-A0A328CC75-F1
#
_entry.id   AF-A0A328CC75-F1
#
_cell.length_a   1.000
_cell.length_b   1.000
_cell.length_c   1.000
_cell.angle_alpha   90.00
_cell.angle_beta   90.00
_cell.angle_gamma   90.00
#
_symmetry.space_group_name_H-M   'P 1'
#
loop_
_entity.id
_entity.type
_entity.pdbx_description
1 polymer ?
#
loop_
_entity_poly.entity_id
_entity_poly.type
_entity_poly.pdbx_seq_one_letter_code
_entity_poly.pdbx_strand_id
1 'polypeptide(L)'
;MLTHMMVLGAEWNAMYGAWVDHPRAIEESFGEMFYGLWSEGWFGVATRVLWCAGEMGEVLAPGLMARMEHEEHVSRGFFSAMALTVIALRHEQYFDPWIKLLKSWPPSGDDSSEKALTEVERMRSLCREELLPALEDPDSHRQRFCEMALEQYEGSFGDGDGEAEGWVAPEALNEDELCSLFHLMLFDDHGGGANLTMLVYALPYLAAISAEELYPRAEILPPGEGWAPGIGASLLAHMGRRLSYRKPERVSAVPGRNDPCGCGSGKKYKRCCAGMMVH
;
A
#
# COMPACT_ATOMS: atom_id res chain seq x y z
N MET A 1 -20.89 -2.40 2.53
CA MET A 1 -20.24 -1.58 1.49
C MET A 1 -20.24 -0.11 1.89
N LEU A 2 -21.37 0.61 1.79
CA LEU A 2 -21.50 1.99 2.28
C LEU A 2 -21.10 2.16 3.76
N THR A 3 -21.43 1.20 4.62
CA THR A 3 -21.07 1.26 6.05
C THR A 3 -19.57 1.07 6.31
N HIS A 4 -18.83 0.32 5.49
CA HIS A 4 -17.37 0.18 5.64
C HIS A 4 -16.62 1.36 5.01
N MET A 5 -17.10 1.88 3.88
CA MET A 5 -16.58 3.13 3.30
C MET A 5 -16.87 4.34 4.19
N MET A 6 -18.01 4.38 4.89
CA MET A 6 -18.33 5.41 5.88
C MET A 6 -17.51 5.25 7.16
N VAL A 7 -17.23 4.02 7.61
CA VAL A 7 -16.34 3.79 8.77
C VAL A 7 -14.91 4.20 8.44
N LEU A 8 -14.35 3.76 7.30
CA LEU A 8 -13.01 4.18 6.88
C LEU A 8 -12.95 5.67 6.54
N GLY A 9 -14.00 6.27 5.98
CA GLY A 9 -14.07 7.72 5.72
C GLY A 9 -14.24 8.55 6.99
N ALA A 10 -14.96 8.06 8.00
CA ALA A 10 -15.10 8.71 9.30
C ALA A 10 -13.82 8.54 10.14
N GLU A 11 -13.20 7.37 10.11
CA GLU A 11 -11.87 7.13 10.69
C GLU A 11 -10.83 7.99 9.98
N TRP A 12 -10.85 8.08 8.64
CA TRP A 12 -9.96 8.95 7.87
C TRP A 12 -10.14 10.43 8.19
N ASN A 13 -11.37 10.94 8.28
CA ASN A 13 -11.61 12.33 8.68
C ASN A 13 -11.23 12.61 10.14
N ALA A 14 -11.42 11.64 11.03
CA ALA A 14 -10.95 11.75 12.42
C ALA A 14 -9.42 11.69 12.50
N MET A 15 -8.78 10.87 11.67
CA MET A 15 -7.32 10.74 11.54
C MET A 15 -6.76 12.05 10.97
N TYR A 16 -7.32 12.55 9.86
CA TYR A 16 -6.94 13.82 9.24
C TYR A 16 -7.15 15.02 10.17
N GLY A 17 -8.25 15.05 10.94
CA GLY A 17 -8.45 16.07 11.98
C GLY A 17 -7.40 15.98 13.10
N ALA A 18 -7.10 14.78 13.57
CA ALA A 18 -6.03 14.56 14.56
C ALA A 18 -4.64 14.89 14.00
N TRP A 19 -4.42 14.83 12.70
CA TRP A 19 -3.15 15.15 12.05
C TRP A 19 -2.83 16.63 12.03
N VAL A 20 -3.84 17.46 11.75
CA VAL A 20 -3.69 18.92 11.78
C VAL A 20 -3.30 19.39 13.19
N ASP A 21 -3.86 18.75 14.22
CA ASP A 21 -3.65 19.15 15.61
C ASP A 21 -2.44 18.43 16.28
N HIS A 22 -2.03 17.26 15.79
CA HIS A 22 -0.98 16.43 16.37
C HIS A 22 -0.03 15.82 15.32
N PRO A 23 1.00 16.56 14.88
CA PRO A 23 1.97 16.07 13.90
C PRO A 23 2.66 14.76 14.30
N ARG A 24 2.89 14.56 15.61
CA ARG A 24 3.49 13.32 16.14
C ARG A 24 2.62 12.07 15.94
N ALA A 25 1.30 12.23 15.89
CA ALA A 25 0.40 11.11 15.64
C ALA A 25 0.51 10.62 14.18
N ILE A 26 0.84 11.51 13.24
CA ILE A 26 1.14 11.16 11.85
C ILE A 26 2.40 10.31 11.82
N GLU A 27 3.47 10.78 12.47
CA GLU A 27 4.73 10.06 12.52
C GLU A 27 4.52 8.63 13.01
N GLU A 28 3.81 8.45 14.14
CA GLU A 28 3.59 7.13 14.77
C GLU A 28 2.76 6.18 13.90
N SER A 29 1.77 6.70 13.17
CA SER A 29 0.83 5.90 12.40
C SER A 29 1.20 5.71 10.92
N PHE A 30 2.17 6.47 10.39
CA PHE A 30 2.45 6.55 8.96
C PHE A 30 2.65 5.18 8.30
N GLY A 31 3.59 4.37 8.80
CA GLY A 31 3.91 3.09 8.20
C GLY A 31 2.77 2.06 8.29
N GLU A 32 1.93 2.14 9.33
CA GLU A 32 0.76 1.26 9.49
C GLU A 32 -0.37 1.64 8.53
N MET A 33 -0.60 2.95 8.38
CA MET A 33 -1.58 3.49 7.44
C MET A 33 -1.19 3.16 5.99
N PHE A 34 0.07 3.41 5.62
CA PHE A 34 0.56 3.10 4.30
C PHE A 34 0.43 1.60 4.03
N TYR A 35 0.86 0.76 4.98
CA TYR A 35 0.70 -0.68 4.86
C TYR A 35 -0.76 -1.07 4.71
N GLY A 36 -1.67 -0.49 5.49
CA GLY A 36 -3.12 -0.73 5.39
C GLY A 36 -3.63 -0.45 3.98
N LEU A 37 -3.40 0.76 3.46
CA LEU A 37 -3.80 1.16 2.10
C LEU A 37 -3.23 0.22 1.04
N TRP A 38 -1.92 -0.07 1.11
CA TRP A 38 -1.26 -0.96 0.17
C TRP A 38 -1.82 -2.40 0.25
N SER A 39 -1.95 -2.93 1.46
CA SER A 39 -2.41 -4.31 1.69
C SER A 39 -3.84 -4.53 1.23
N GLU A 40 -4.67 -3.49 1.25
CA GLU A 40 -6.04 -3.48 0.73
C GLU A 40 -6.13 -3.22 -0.79
N GLY A 41 -4.99 -3.05 -1.47
CA GLY A 41 -4.93 -2.82 -2.91
C GLY A 41 -5.19 -1.37 -3.33
N TRP A 42 -5.18 -0.42 -2.39
CA TRP A 42 -5.39 1.01 -2.68
C TRP A 42 -4.08 1.67 -3.13
N PHE A 43 -3.44 1.08 -4.16
CA PHE A 43 -2.11 1.46 -4.62
C PHE A 43 -2.01 2.96 -4.95
N GLY A 44 -2.92 3.47 -5.77
CA GLY A 44 -2.90 4.88 -6.16
C GLY A 44 -3.09 5.84 -4.98
N VAL A 45 -3.71 5.39 -3.88
CA VAL A 45 -3.78 6.19 -2.65
C VAL A 45 -2.47 6.07 -1.87
N ALA A 46 -1.88 4.88 -1.81
CA ALA A 46 -0.60 4.65 -1.18
C ALA A 46 0.51 5.52 -1.82
N THR A 47 0.65 5.55 -3.15
CA THR A 47 1.64 6.41 -3.82
C THR A 47 1.47 7.89 -3.51
N ARG A 48 0.23 8.38 -3.39
CA ARG A 48 -0.04 9.75 -2.94
C ARG A 48 0.39 9.99 -1.49
N VAL A 49 0.25 9.00 -0.62
CA VAL A 49 0.77 9.08 0.76
C VAL A 49 2.31 9.17 0.77
N LEU A 50 3.01 8.45 -0.11
CA LEU A 50 4.47 8.60 -0.27
C LEU A 50 4.87 9.98 -0.80
N TRP A 51 4.14 10.48 -1.80
CA TRP A 51 4.36 11.85 -2.30
C TRP A 51 4.15 12.89 -1.19
N CYS A 52 3.05 12.78 -0.42
CA CYS A 52 2.79 13.64 0.74
C CYS A 52 3.91 13.55 1.78
N ALA A 53 4.47 12.35 2.01
CA ALA A 53 5.61 12.21 2.90
C ALA A 53 6.83 13.00 2.41
N GLY A 54 7.07 12.96 1.09
CA GLY A 54 8.06 13.80 0.42
C GLY A 54 7.83 15.29 0.68
N GLU A 55 6.61 15.81 0.50
CA GLU A 55 6.27 17.21 0.84
C GLU A 55 6.51 17.54 2.32
N MET A 56 6.19 16.60 3.21
CA MET A 56 6.27 16.78 4.66
C MET A 56 7.63 16.39 5.28
N GLY A 57 8.69 16.35 4.47
CA GLY A 57 10.01 15.86 4.86
C GLY A 57 10.56 16.47 6.16
N GLU A 58 10.43 17.78 6.35
CA GLU A 58 10.91 18.46 7.57
C GLU A 58 10.21 17.99 8.85
N VAL A 59 8.95 17.58 8.75
CA VAL A 59 8.14 17.11 9.88
C VAL A 59 8.40 15.63 10.11
N LEU A 60 8.36 14.81 9.06
CA LEU A 60 8.36 13.36 9.19
C LEU A 60 9.77 12.76 9.34
N ALA A 61 10.78 13.30 8.65
CA ALA A 61 12.08 12.66 8.55
C ALA A 61 12.77 12.43 9.89
N PRO A 62 12.81 13.39 10.85
CA PRO A 62 13.47 13.17 12.13
C PRO A 62 12.86 12.01 12.92
N GLY A 63 11.53 11.93 12.98
CA GLY A 63 10.80 10.87 13.69
C GLY A 63 10.94 9.51 12.99
N LEU A 64 10.83 9.48 11.67
CA LEU A 64 11.01 8.26 10.89
C LEU A 64 12.44 7.72 11.00
N MET A 65 13.47 8.57 10.85
CA MET A 65 14.86 8.16 11.00
C MET A 65 15.16 7.58 12.38
N ALA A 66 14.74 8.26 13.45
CA ALA A 66 14.93 7.79 14.82
C ALA A 66 14.24 6.43 15.06
N ARG A 67 13.08 6.21 14.45
CA ARG A 67 12.35 4.93 14.58
C ARG A 67 13.05 3.79 13.86
N MET A 68 13.65 4.02 12.69
CA MET A 68 14.28 2.94 11.90
C MET A 68 15.37 2.17 12.67
N GLU A 69 16.00 2.79 13.67
CA GLU A 69 16.97 2.15 14.55
C GLU A 69 16.36 1.03 15.41
N HIS A 70 15.08 1.19 15.79
CA HIS A 70 14.37 0.33 16.73
C HIS A 70 13.12 -0.34 16.13
N GLU A 71 12.90 -0.22 14.82
CA GLU A 71 11.73 -0.79 14.18
C GLU A 71 11.79 -2.32 14.17
N GLU A 72 10.77 -2.95 14.74
CA GLU A 72 10.65 -4.41 14.87
C GLU A 72 9.60 -4.99 13.91
N HIS A 73 8.71 -4.16 13.36
CA HIS A 73 7.67 -4.59 12.45
C HIS A 73 8.13 -4.50 10.99
N VAL A 74 8.22 -5.65 10.32
CA VAL A 74 8.72 -5.79 8.95
C VAL A 74 7.99 -4.85 7.97
N SER A 75 6.66 -4.95 7.88
CA SER A 75 5.89 -4.15 6.93
C SER A 75 6.03 -2.66 7.23
N ARG A 76 5.84 -2.26 8.49
CA ARG A 76 5.92 -0.86 8.91
C ARG A 76 7.30 -0.26 8.64
N GLY A 77 8.36 -1.02 8.89
CA GLY A 77 9.74 -0.62 8.61
C GLY A 77 10.01 -0.44 7.13
N PHE A 78 9.55 -1.37 6.29
CA PHE A 78 9.73 -1.26 4.85
C PHE A 78 9.05 0.00 4.28
N PHE A 79 7.79 0.27 4.64
CA PHE A 79 7.08 1.44 4.13
C PHE A 79 7.58 2.77 4.71
N SER A 80 8.05 2.77 5.96
CA SER A 80 8.74 3.93 6.54
C SER A 80 10.05 4.21 5.81
N ALA A 81 10.78 3.17 5.41
CA ALA A 81 12.00 3.29 4.61
C ALA A 81 11.71 3.85 3.21
N MET A 82 10.62 3.44 2.56
CA MET A 82 10.20 4.02 1.27
C MET A 82 9.89 5.50 1.38
N ALA A 83 9.18 5.92 2.43
CA ALA A 83 8.91 7.34 2.68
C ALA A 83 10.20 8.14 2.92
N LEU A 84 11.13 7.60 3.72
CA LEU A 84 12.46 8.18 3.91
C LEU A 84 13.23 8.29 2.59
N THR A 85 13.10 7.34 1.68
CA THR A 85 13.70 7.41 0.34
C THR A 85 13.11 8.54 -0.50
N VAL A 86 11.78 8.71 -0.56
CA VAL A 86 11.17 9.85 -1.28
C VAL A 86 11.59 11.18 -0.67
N ILE A 87 11.59 11.26 0.67
CA ILE A 87 12.06 12.44 1.40
C ILE A 87 13.53 12.74 1.05
N ALA A 88 14.41 11.74 1.12
CA ALA A 88 15.83 11.89 0.84
C ALA A 88 16.08 12.36 -0.60
N LEU A 89 15.33 11.86 -1.57
CA LEU A 89 15.41 12.27 -2.98
C LEU A 89 14.96 13.73 -3.21
N ARG A 90 14.07 14.25 -2.36
CA ARG A 90 13.53 15.61 -2.48
C ARG A 90 14.27 16.65 -1.62
N HIS A 91 14.81 16.21 -0.49
CA HIS A 91 15.39 17.08 0.54
C HIS A 91 16.85 16.70 0.80
N GLU A 92 17.78 17.46 0.23
CA GLU A 92 19.23 17.20 0.23
C GLU A 92 19.79 16.89 1.63
N GLN A 93 19.31 17.59 2.66
CA GLN A 93 19.75 17.42 4.05
C GLN A 93 19.52 16.00 4.63
N TYR A 94 18.61 15.21 4.05
CA TYR A 94 18.33 13.84 4.48
C TYR A 94 18.98 12.78 3.57
N PHE A 95 19.53 13.15 2.41
CA PHE A 95 20.09 12.22 1.44
C PHE A 95 21.28 11.42 2.00
N ASP A 96 22.35 12.12 2.42
CA ASP A 96 23.54 11.48 2.98
C ASP A 96 23.28 10.68 4.26
N PRO A 97 22.52 11.20 5.26
CA PRO A 97 22.17 10.43 6.45
C PRO A 97 21.41 9.15 6.12
N TRP A 98 20.47 9.19 5.17
CA TRP A 98 19.66 8.03 4.81
C TRP A 98 20.48 6.97 4.08
N ILE A 99 21.28 7.35 3.08
CA ILE A 99 22.21 6.43 2.40
C ILE A 99 23.15 5.77 3.41
N LYS A 100 23.70 6.55 4.35
CA LYS A 100 24.60 6.02 5.39
C LYS A 100 23.90 4.98 6.26
N LEU A 101 22.64 5.22 6.64
CA LEU A 101 21.85 4.27 7.43
C LEU A 101 21.55 2.99 6.63
N LEU A 102 21.09 3.09 5.38
CA LEU A 102 20.87 1.94 4.49
C LEU A 102 22.14 1.10 4.31
N LYS A 103 23.29 1.74 4.06
CA LYS A 103 24.58 1.05 3.89
C LYS A 103 25.08 0.36 5.17
N SER A 104 24.61 0.79 6.34
CA SER A 104 24.95 0.16 7.62
C SER A 104 24.21 -1.17 7.84
N TRP A 105 23.13 -1.42 7.09
CA TRP A 105 22.34 -2.63 7.20
C TRP A 105 23.01 -3.81 6.48
N PRO A 106 22.80 -5.05 6.97
CA PRO A 106 23.41 -6.21 6.35
C PRO A 106 22.93 -6.37 4.90
N PRO A 107 23.82 -6.72 3.95
CA PRO A 107 23.37 -7.09 2.61
C PRO A 107 22.50 -8.34 2.69
N SER A 108 21.69 -8.61 1.67
CA SER A 108 21.05 -9.92 1.54
C SER A 108 22.14 -10.99 1.53
N GLY A 109 22.16 -11.87 2.54
CA GLY A 109 23.18 -12.90 2.68
C GLY A 109 23.19 -13.82 1.47
N ASP A 110 24.38 -14.20 1.01
CA ASP A 110 24.54 -15.40 0.20
C ASP A 110 24.11 -16.59 1.07
N ASP A 111 23.39 -17.56 0.53
CA ASP A 111 22.74 -18.70 1.22
C ASP A 111 23.71 -19.57 2.08
N SER A 112 24.99 -19.18 2.13
CA SER A 112 26.13 -19.84 2.77
C SER A 112 26.39 -19.45 4.23
N SER A 113 25.71 -18.46 4.80
CA SER A 113 25.89 -18.14 6.23
C SER A 113 25.10 -19.11 7.13
N GLU A 114 25.78 -19.86 8.00
CA GLU A 114 25.17 -20.85 8.93
C GLU A 114 24.11 -20.26 9.90
N LYS A 115 24.00 -18.93 10.00
CA LYS A 115 23.10 -18.26 10.94
C LYS A 115 21.93 -17.62 10.21
N ALA A 116 20.72 -18.16 10.42
CA ALA A 116 19.50 -17.58 9.89
C ALA A 116 19.31 -16.14 10.39
N LEU A 117 19.07 -15.21 9.46
CA LEU A 117 18.71 -13.82 9.79
C LEU A 117 17.38 -13.79 10.58
N THR A 118 17.24 -12.82 11.46
CA THR A 118 15.94 -12.43 12.04
C THR A 118 15.02 -11.81 10.99
N GLU A 119 13.72 -11.70 11.27
CA GLU A 119 12.78 -11.01 10.37
C GLU A 119 13.15 -9.54 10.15
N VAL A 120 13.61 -8.86 11.20
CA VAL A 120 14.05 -7.45 11.13
C VAL A 120 15.32 -7.31 10.29
N GLU A 121 16.29 -8.22 10.44
CA GLU A 121 17.49 -8.22 9.61
C GLU A 121 17.16 -8.49 8.13
N ARG A 122 16.24 -9.42 7.84
CA ARG A 122 15.73 -9.63 6.48
C ARG A 122 15.08 -8.38 5.90
N MET A 123 14.24 -7.70 6.68
CA MET A 123 13.62 -6.43 6.26
C MET A 123 14.68 -5.38 5.94
N ARG A 124 15.69 -5.22 6.81
CA ARG A 124 16.78 -4.26 6.60
C ARG A 124 17.61 -4.59 5.37
N SER A 125 17.91 -5.87 5.13
CA SER A 125 18.56 -6.31 3.90
C SER A 125 17.72 -5.99 2.67
N LEU A 126 16.42 -6.29 2.70
CA LEU A 126 15.51 -5.97 1.59
C LEU A 126 15.47 -4.46 1.33
N CYS A 127 15.30 -3.63 2.35
CA CYS A 127 15.32 -2.17 2.18
C CYS A 127 16.65 -1.67 1.59
N ARG A 128 17.78 -2.25 2.01
CA ARG A 128 19.09 -1.90 1.45
C ARG A 128 19.17 -2.25 -0.02
N GLU A 129 18.85 -3.47 -0.41
CA GLU A 129 18.99 -3.94 -1.80
C GLU A 129 18.00 -3.25 -2.74
N GLU A 130 16.77 -2.98 -2.28
CA GLU A 130 15.73 -2.37 -3.12
C GLU A 130 15.82 -0.84 -3.17
N LEU A 131 16.10 -0.17 -2.04
CA LEU A 131 15.99 1.29 -1.96
C LEU A 131 17.30 2.02 -2.23
N LEU A 132 18.45 1.39 -1.99
CA LEU A 132 19.74 2.03 -2.24
C LEU A 132 19.96 2.31 -3.74
N PRO A 133 19.66 1.38 -4.67
CA PRO A 133 19.76 1.67 -6.10
C PRO A 133 18.88 2.84 -6.54
N ALA A 134 17.69 3.01 -5.95
CA ALA A 134 16.80 4.14 -6.25
C ALA A 134 17.38 5.50 -5.84
N LEU A 135 18.28 5.52 -4.85
CA LEU A 135 19.01 6.72 -4.40
C LEU A 135 20.29 6.96 -5.21
N GLU A 136 21.00 5.90 -5.57
CA GLU A 136 22.28 5.99 -6.28
C GLU A 136 22.11 6.25 -7.79
N ASP A 137 21.02 5.75 -8.39
CA ASP A 137 20.69 5.94 -9.81
C ASP A 137 19.17 6.17 -9.98
N PRO A 138 18.67 7.36 -9.58
CA PRO A 138 17.25 7.69 -9.63
C PRO A 138 16.69 7.76 -11.06
N ASP A 139 17.53 8.13 -12.04
CA ASP A 139 17.11 8.25 -13.44
C ASP A 139 16.83 6.88 -14.06
N SER A 140 17.70 5.89 -13.84
CA SER A 140 17.43 4.52 -14.30
C SER A 140 16.18 3.91 -13.63
N HIS A 141 15.92 4.25 -12.37
CA HIS A 141 14.70 3.80 -11.67
C HIS A 141 13.45 4.43 -12.25
N ARG A 142 13.48 5.75 -12.52
CA ARG A 142 12.39 6.44 -13.21
C ARG A 142 12.14 5.85 -14.59
N GLN A 143 13.19 5.61 -15.37
CA GLN A 143 13.05 5.00 -16.68
C GLN A 143 12.39 3.62 -16.58
N ARG A 144 12.84 2.77 -15.65
CA ARG A 144 12.23 1.45 -15.46
C ARG A 144 10.76 1.55 -15.05
N PHE A 145 10.41 2.53 -14.22
CA PHE A 145 9.01 2.81 -13.87
C PHE A 145 8.16 3.18 -15.10
N CYS A 146 8.66 4.06 -15.98
CA CYS A 146 7.99 4.42 -17.23
C CYS A 146 7.80 3.19 -18.15
N GLU A 147 8.82 2.34 -18.29
CA GLU A 147 8.74 1.11 -19.08
C GLU A 147 7.66 0.16 -18.53
N MET A 148 7.64 -0.06 -17.21
CA MET A 148 6.62 -0.90 -16.58
C MET A 148 5.21 -0.32 -16.72
N ALA A 149 5.08 1.01 -16.70
CA ALA A 149 3.82 1.69 -16.96
C ALA A 149 3.33 1.47 -18.39
N LEU A 150 4.25 1.50 -19.37
CA LEU A 150 3.96 1.23 -20.78
C LEU A 150 3.51 -0.21 -20.98
N GLU A 151 4.28 -1.17 -20.48
CA GLU A 151 4.00 -2.60 -20.55
C GLU A 151 2.58 -2.91 -20.02
N GLN A 152 2.20 -2.30 -18.88
CA GLN A 152 0.87 -2.47 -18.30
C GLN A 152 -0.23 -1.79 -19.12
N TYR A 153 0.02 -0.58 -19.62
CA TYR A 153 -0.96 0.17 -20.40
C TYR A 153 -1.24 -0.53 -21.74
N GLU A 154 -0.20 -0.94 -22.45
CA GLU A 154 -0.30 -1.74 -23.69
C GLU A 154 -1.02 -3.06 -23.46
N GLY A 155 -0.69 -3.77 -22.37
CA GLY A 155 -1.39 -5.01 -22.00
C GLY A 155 -2.89 -4.80 -21.76
N SER A 156 -3.29 -3.63 -21.25
CA SER A 156 -4.70 -3.28 -21.05
C SER A 156 -5.38 -2.76 -22.33
N PHE A 157 -4.60 -2.23 -23.29
CA PHE A 157 -5.06 -1.75 -24.59
C PHE A 157 -5.21 -2.89 -25.62
N GLY A 158 -4.36 -3.93 -25.52
CA GLY A 158 -4.21 -5.02 -26.48
C GLY A 158 -5.38 -5.99 -26.60
N ASP A 159 -6.37 -5.96 -25.70
CA ASP A 159 -7.59 -6.76 -25.79
C ASP A 159 -8.58 -6.26 -26.87
N GLY A 160 -8.23 -5.19 -27.59
CA GLY A 160 -8.89 -4.77 -28.84
C GLY A 160 -10.06 -3.79 -28.67
N ASP A 161 -10.47 -3.50 -27.43
CA ASP A 161 -11.59 -2.60 -27.12
C ASP A 161 -11.13 -1.19 -26.70
N GLY A 162 -9.84 -0.96 -26.43
CA GLY A 162 -9.33 0.31 -25.87
C GLY A 162 -9.64 1.54 -26.74
N GLU A 163 -9.39 1.46 -28.05
CA GLU A 163 -9.67 2.56 -28.97
C GLU A 163 -11.18 2.79 -29.16
N ALA A 164 -11.98 1.72 -29.10
CA ALA A 164 -13.44 1.79 -29.16
C ALA A 164 -14.05 2.41 -27.88
N GLU A 165 -13.35 2.29 -26.75
CA GLU A 165 -13.70 2.89 -25.46
C GLU A 165 -13.17 4.34 -25.30
N GLY A 166 -12.42 4.85 -26.27
CA GLY A 166 -11.91 6.22 -26.28
C GLY A 166 -10.62 6.44 -25.49
N TRP A 167 -9.85 5.38 -25.24
CA TRP A 167 -8.50 5.48 -24.69
C TRP A 167 -7.51 6.03 -25.72
N VAL A 168 -6.51 6.75 -25.24
CA VAL A 168 -5.42 7.27 -26.07
C VAL A 168 -4.45 6.13 -26.41
N ALA A 169 -4.03 6.01 -27.66
CA ALA A 169 -3.05 4.99 -28.06
C ALA A 169 -1.73 5.16 -27.26
N PRO A 170 -1.06 4.07 -26.83
CA PRO A 170 0.16 4.14 -26.04
C PRO A 170 1.24 5.05 -26.63
N GLU A 171 1.40 5.04 -27.97
CA GLU A 171 2.42 5.82 -28.68
C GLU A 171 2.13 7.33 -28.72
N ALA A 172 0.91 7.75 -28.34
CA ALA A 172 0.52 9.14 -28.27
C ALA A 172 0.68 9.74 -26.85
N LEU A 173 1.03 8.92 -25.86
CA LEU A 173 1.27 9.36 -24.48
C LEU A 173 2.74 9.72 -24.28
N ASN A 174 3.00 10.80 -23.54
CA ASN A 174 4.34 11.05 -23.00
C ASN A 174 4.57 10.28 -21.68
N GLU A 175 5.81 10.30 -21.18
CA GLU A 175 6.19 9.58 -19.95
C GLU A 175 5.36 10.00 -18.73
N ASP A 176 5.13 11.31 -18.52
CA ASP A 176 4.38 11.80 -17.36
C ASP A 176 2.90 11.38 -17.44
N GLU A 177 2.31 11.43 -18.63
CA GLU A 177 0.94 10.96 -18.87
C GLU A 177 0.81 9.47 -18.59
N LEU A 178 1.74 8.68 -19.11
CA LEU A 178 1.78 7.25 -18.92
C LEU A 178 1.95 6.89 -17.43
N CYS A 179 2.90 7.53 -16.74
CA CYS A 179 3.11 7.37 -15.32
C CYS A 179 1.86 7.77 -14.52
N SER A 180 1.23 8.91 -14.82
CA SER A 180 0.01 9.37 -14.12
C SER A 180 -1.19 8.44 -14.32
N LEU A 181 -1.37 7.88 -15.53
CA LEU A 181 -2.36 6.85 -15.82
C LEU A 181 -2.07 5.58 -15.02
N PHE A 182 -0.81 5.17 -15.00
CA PHE A 182 -0.38 3.99 -14.28
C PHE A 182 -0.64 4.09 -12.77
N HIS A 183 -0.50 5.28 -12.17
CA HIS A 183 -0.91 5.54 -10.78
C HIS A 183 -2.40 5.29 -10.51
N LEU A 184 -3.27 5.36 -11.52
CA LEU A 184 -4.69 5.04 -11.40
C LEU A 184 -5.04 3.57 -11.66
N MET A 185 -4.23 2.84 -12.44
CA MET A 185 -4.60 1.55 -13.03
C MET A 185 -4.29 0.31 -12.18
N LEU A 186 -3.67 0.44 -11.00
CA LEU A 186 -3.02 -0.68 -10.32
C LEU A 186 -3.94 -1.55 -9.44
N PHE A 187 -4.94 -2.12 -10.08
CA PHE A 187 -5.49 -3.42 -9.71
C PHE A 187 -5.04 -4.41 -10.78
N ASP A 188 -3.92 -5.11 -10.55
CA ASP A 188 -3.62 -6.25 -11.40
C ASP A 188 -4.69 -7.33 -11.17
N ASP A 189 -5.09 -8.00 -12.24
CA ASP A 189 -5.91 -9.21 -12.16
C ASP A 189 -5.11 -10.47 -11.80
N HIS A 190 -3.80 -10.33 -11.63
CA HIS A 190 -2.80 -11.40 -11.53
C HIS A 190 -2.29 -11.67 -10.10
N GLY A 191 -2.88 -11.04 -9.09
CA GLY A 191 -2.64 -11.39 -7.69
C GLY A 191 -1.45 -10.70 -7.04
N GLY A 192 -1.19 -9.42 -7.33
CA GLY A 192 -0.47 -8.52 -6.42
C GLY A 192 1.04 -8.71 -6.27
N GLY A 193 1.65 -9.62 -7.04
CA GLY A 193 3.10 -9.82 -7.05
C GLY A 193 3.88 -8.65 -7.68
N ALA A 194 3.26 -7.92 -8.61
CA ALA A 194 3.89 -6.77 -9.28
C ALA A 194 3.97 -5.51 -8.40
N ASN A 195 3.28 -5.44 -7.26
CA ASN A 195 3.01 -4.15 -6.61
C ASN A 195 4.19 -3.55 -5.83
N LEU A 196 5.05 -4.34 -5.20
CA LEU A 196 6.09 -3.76 -4.32
C LEU A 196 7.27 -3.22 -5.13
N THR A 197 7.79 -4.00 -6.07
CA THR A 197 8.86 -3.60 -6.98
C THR A 197 8.45 -2.36 -7.80
N MET A 198 7.19 -2.31 -8.27
CA MET A 198 6.64 -1.12 -8.93
C MET A 198 6.71 0.12 -8.04
N LEU A 199 6.32 0.01 -6.76
CA LEU A 199 6.40 1.14 -5.83
C LEU A 199 7.84 1.62 -5.63
N VAL A 200 8.81 0.71 -5.56
CA VAL A 200 10.23 1.05 -5.41
C VAL A 200 10.73 1.83 -6.63
N TYR A 201 10.42 1.38 -7.84
CA TYR A 201 10.75 2.10 -9.07
C TYR A 201 10.02 3.45 -9.18
N ALA A 202 8.82 3.58 -8.61
CA ALA A 202 8.08 4.84 -8.58
C ALA A 202 8.69 5.92 -7.69
N LEU A 203 9.55 5.57 -6.70
CA LEU A 203 10.00 6.53 -5.68
C LEU A 203 10.70 7.78 -6.27
N PRO A 204 11.62 7.67 -7.26
CA PRO A 204 12.22 8.85 -7.87
C PRO A 204 11.25 9.69 -8.70
N TYR A 205 10.27 9.07 -9.37
CA TYR A 205 9.20 9.79 -10.04
C TYR A 205 8.39 10.60 -9.03
N LEU A 206 7.92 9.95 -7.95
CA LEU A 206 7.15 10.59 -6.87
C LEU A 206 7.91 11.75 -6.21
N ALA A 207 9.23 11.62 -6.05
CA ALA A 207 10.05 12.68 -5.46
C ALA A 207 10.13 13.94 -6.33
N ALA A 208 9.98 13.84 -7.65
CA ALA A 208 10.20 14.95 -8.58
C ALA A 208 8.94 15.66 -9.06
N ILE A 209 7.78 15.01 -8.99
CA ILE A 209 6.53 15.55 -9.52
C ILE A 209 5.81 16.48 -8.54
N SER A 210 4.99 17.37 -9.10
CA SER A 210 3.98 18.17 -8.42
C SER A 210 2.76 17.34 -8.00
N ALA A 211 1.85 17.97 -7.25
CA ALA A 211 0.62 17.32 -6.80
C ALA A 211 -0.32 17.02 -7.98
N GLU A 212 -0.34 17.90 -8.98
CA GLU A 212 -1.18 17.83 -10.16
C GLU A 212 -0.81 16.64 -11.04
N GLU A 213 0.48 16.33 -11.16
CA GLU A 213 1.04 15.23 -11.96
C GLU A 213 0.80 13.83 -11.36
N LEU A 214 0.26 13.75 -10.14
CA LEU A 214 -0.27 12.51 -9.56
C LEU A 214 -1.60 12.07 -10.19
N TYR A 215 -2.20 12.93 -11.01
CA TYR A 215 -3.49 12.72 -11.63
C TYR A 215 -3.37 12.85 -13.14
N PRO A 216 -3.90 11.89 -13.91
CA PRO A 216 -3.92 12.02 -15.35
C PRO A 216 -4.81 13.18 -15.77
N ARG A 217 -4.41 13.80 -16.88
CA ARG A 217 -5.15 14.89 -17.48
C ARG A 217 -6.51 14.40 -17.98
N ALA A 218 -7.52 15.27 -17.95
CA ALA A 218 -8.86 14.87 -18.36
C ALA A 218 -8.92 14.46 -19.84
N GLU A 219 -8.03 15.01 -20.68
CA GLU A 219 -7.97 14.79 -22.12
C GLU A 219 -7.48 13.39 -22.51
N ILE A 220 -6.73 12.72 -21.63
CA ILE A 220 -6.22 11.36 -21.88
C ILE A 220 -7.11 10.27 -21.26
N LEU A 221 -8.15 10.67 -20.54
CA LEU A 221 -9.15 9.76 -20.00
C LEU A 221 -10.28 9.57 -21.02
N PRO A 222 -10.81 8.34 -21.15
CA PRO A 222 -11.92 8.08 -22.05
C PRO A 222 -13.16 8.90 -21.66
N PRO A 223 -13.91 9.44 -22.65
CA PRO A 223 -15.12 10.23 -22.39
C PRO A 223 -16.26 9.35 -21.82
N GLY A 224 -16.74 9.66 -20.61
CA GLY A 224 -17.83 8.92 -19.95
C GLY A 224 -18.13 9.43 -18.53
N GLU A 225 -19.20 8.93 -17.89
CA GLU A 225 -19.60 9.32 -16.52
C GLU A 225 -18.57 8.88 -15.47
N GLY A 226 -17.51 9.68 -15.28
CA GLY A 226 -16.81 9.91 -14.01
C GLY A 226 -16.06 8.75 -13.34
N TRP A 227 -16.10 7.54 -13.86
CA TRP A 227 -15.47 6.37 -13.26
C TRP A 227 -15.10 5.38 -14.35
N ALA A 228 -13.80 5.11 -14.54
CA ALA A 228 -13.34 4.10 -15.49
C ALA A 228 -13.95 2.74 -15.09
N PRO A 229 -14.84 2.14 -15.90
CA PRO A 229 -15.46 0.86 -15.59
C PRO A 229 -14.41 -0.24 -15.40
N GLY A 230 -13.23 -0.13 -16.02
CA GLY A 230 -12.09 -1.01 -15.82
C GLY A 230 -11.47 -0.92 -14.42
N ILE A 231 -11.19 0.29 -13.91
CA ILE A 231 -10.68 0.48 -12.53
C ILE A 231 -11.72 -0.04 -11.53
N GLY A 232 -12.99 0.26 -11.81
CA GLY A 232 -14.10 -0.16 -11.00
C GLY A 232 -14.36 -1.67 -10.96
N ALA A 233 -14.38 -2.29 -12.12
CA ALA A 233 -14.56 -3.73 -12.28
C ALA A 233 -13.34 -4.49 -11.76
N SER A 234 -12.12 -4.00 -11.99
CA SER A 234 -10.89 -4.62 -11.47
C SER A 234 -10.80 -4.47 -9.95
N LEU A 235 -11.17 -3.31 -9.39
CA LEU A 235 -11.37 -3.13 -7.94
C LEU A 235 -12.42 -4.11 -7.40
N LEU A 236 -13.59 -4.19 -8.04
CA LEU A 236 -14.67 -5.10 -7.64
C LEU A 236 -14.31 -6.58 -7.81
N ALA A 237 -13.48 -6.94 -8.80
CA ALA A 237 -12.99 -8.29 -9.03
C ALA A 237 -11.91 -8.66 -8.00
N HIS A 238 -10.97 -7.76 -7.71
CA HIS A 238 -9.98 -7.91 -6.65
C HIS A 238 -10.64 -8.02 -5.28
N MET A 239 -11.53 -7.08 -4.94
CA MET A 239 -12.36 -7.16 -3.74
C MET A 239 -13.25 -8.39 -3.78
N GLY A 240 -13.77 -8.78 -4.94
CA GLY A 240 -14.57 -9.99 -5.13
C GLY A 240 -13.78 -11.26 -4.83
N ARG A 241 -12.48 -11.34 -5.17
CA ARG A 241 -11.55 -12.44 -4.84
C ARG A 241 -11.16 -12.48 -3.35
N ARG A 242 -11.20 -11.34 -2.65
CA ARG A 242 -10.91 -11.26 -1.20
C ARG A 242 -12.15 -11.39 -0.31
N LEU A 243 -13.25 -10.80 -0.75
CA LEU A 243 -14.59 -10.90 -0.17
C LEU A 243 -15.34 -12.14 -0.69
N SER A 244 -14.73 -12.95 -1.57
CA SER A 244 -15.33 -14.17 -2.10
C SER A 244 -15.66 -15.08 -0.94
N TYR A 245 -16.92 -14.97 -0.55
CA TYR A 245 -17.67 -15.91 0.24
C TYR A 245 -16.87 -16.54 1.39
N ARG A 246 -16.74 -15.80 2.51
CA ARG A 246 -16.79 -16.50 3.80
C ARG A 246 -18.12 -17.22 3.82
N LYS A 247 -18.11 -18.52 3.54
CA LYS A 247 -19.28 -19.38 3.72
C LYS A 247 -19.81 -19.07 5.11
N PRO A 248 -21.08 -18.66 5.27
CA PRO A 248 -21.63 -18.40 6.59
C PRO A 248 -21.31 -19.63 7.42
N GLU A 249 -20.49 -19.46 8.46
CA GLU A 249 -20.28 -20.54 9.40
C GLU A 249 -21.67 -20.83 9.94
N ARG A 250 -22.17 -22.04 9.68
CA ARG A 250 -23.36 -22.52 10.35
C ARG A 250 -22.98 -22.57 11.81
N VAL A 251 -23.33 -21.51 12.55
CA VAL A 251 -23.35 -21.56 14.00
C VAL A 251 -24.16 -22.80 14.33
N SER A 252 -23.52 -23.75 15.02
CA SER A 252 -24.21 -24.93 15.50
C SER A 252 -25.46 -24.48 16.24
N ALA A 253 -26.58 -25.16 16.00
CA ALA A 253 -27.85 -24.77 16.60
C ALA A 253 -27.63 -24.56 18.11
N VAL A 254 -27.91 -23.35 18.59
CA VAL A 254 -27.80 -23.03 20.02
C VAL A 254 -28.63 -24.09 20.75
N PRO A 255 -28.07 -24.82 21.73
CA PRO A 255 -28.82 -25.85 22.42
C PRO A 255 -30.13 -25.27 22.94
N GLY A 256 -31.23 -25.98 22.75
CA GLY A 256 -32.52 -25.59 23.31
C GLY A 256 -32.36 -25.36 24.82
N ARG A 257 -33.13 -24.42 25.38
CA ARG A 257 -33.01 -24.00 26.79
C ARG A 257 -33.02 -25.19 27.79
N ASN A 258 -33.66 -26.30 27.43
CA ASN A 258 -33.76 -27.51 28.24
C ASN A 258 -32.82 -28.66 27.83
N ASP A 259 -32.04 -28.51 26.75
CA ASP A 259 -31.15 -29.54 26.22
C ASP A 259 -29.89 -29.68 27.10
N PRO A 260 -29.19 -30.84 27.03
CA PRO A 260 -27.90 -31.00 27.68
C PRO A 260 -26.89 -29.94 27.25
N CYS A 261 -26.14 -29.39 28.21
CA CYS A 261 -25.16 -28.34 27.94
C CYS A 261 -23.91 -28.91 27.25
N GLY A 262 -23.51 -28.30 26.13
CA GLY A 262 -22.35 -28.73 25.33
C GLY A 262 -20.98 -28.67 26.04
N CYS A 263 -20.89 -28.07 27.24
CA CYS A 263 -19.66 -28.03 28.04
C CYS A 263 -19.34 -29.34 28.79
N GLY A 264 -20.17 -30.40 28.63
CA GLY A 264 -19.94 -31.70 29.25
C GLY A 264 -20.39 -31.81 30.71
N SER A 265 -21.06 -30.78 31.27
CA SER A 265 -21.47 -30.77 32.68
C SER A 265 -22.64 -31.69 33.04
N GLY A 266 -23.33 -32.25 32.04
CA GLY A 266 -24.55 -33.04 32.22
C GLY A 266 -25.80 -32.25 32.66
N LYS A 267 -25.68 -30.92 32.85
CA LYS A 267 -26.79 -30.04 33.24
C LYS A 267 -27.56 -29.51 32.02
N LYS A 268 -28.82 -29.09 32.20
CA LYS A 268 -29.59 -28.37 31.18
C LYS A 268 -28.94 -27.03 30.84
N TYR A 269 -28.90 -26.64 29.57
CA TYR A 269 -28.19 -25.45 29.06
C TYR A 269 -28.55 -24.16 29.83
N LYS A 270 -29.84 -23.94 30.16
CA LYS A 270 -30.31 -22.78 30.95
C LYS A 270 -29.79 -22.67 32.38
N ARG A 271 -29.31 -23.78 32.96
CA ARG A 271 -28.78 -23.84 34.33
C ARG A 271 -27.26 -24.00 34.35
N CYS A 272 -26.62 -23.84 33.20
CA CYS A 272 -25.18 -23.95 33.04
C CYS A 272 -24.70 -22.74 32.23
N CYS A 273 -24.10 -22.95 31.05
CA CYS A 273 -23.49 -21.88 30.25
C CYS A 273 -24.44 -20.71 29.92
N ALA A 274 -25.74 -20.96 29.67
CA ALA A 274 -26.67 -19.87 29.38
C ALA A 274 -27.08 -19.06 30.64
N GLY A 275 -26.89 -19.64 31.83
CA GLY A 275 -27.12 -18.95 33.11
C GLY A 275 -25.87 -18.27 33.68
N MET A 276 -24.69 -18.50 33.08
CA MET A 276 -23.44 -17.85 33.47
C MET A 276 -23.22 -16.49 32.77
N MET A 277 -24.06 -16.14 31.79
CA MET A 277 -24.16 -14.76 31.29
C MET A 277 -24.94 -13.92 32.30
N VAL A 278 -24.28 -13.54 33.39
CA VAL A 278 -24.79 -12.58 34.36
C VAL A 278 -24.11 -11.24 34.05
N HIS A 279 -24.95 -10.25 33.71
CA HIS A 279 -24.75 -8.79 33.62
C HIS A 279 -23.33 -8.23 33.55
#